data_AF-A0A9P4MHQ6-F1
#
_entry.id   AF-A0A9P4MHQ6-F1
#
_cell.length_a   1.000
_cell.length_b   1.000
_cell.length_c   1.000
_cell.angle_alpha   90.00
_cell.angle_beta   90.00
_cell.angle_gamma   90.00
#
_symmetry.space_group_name_H-M   'P 1'
#
loop_
_entity.id
_entity.type
_entity.pdbx_description
1 polymer ?
#
loop_
_entity_poly.entity_id
_entity_poly.type
_entity_poly.pdbx_seq_one_letter_code
_entity_poly.pdbx_strand_id
1 'polypeptide(L)'
;MLNAKAIMISGLLLATKVSAGLIQYSVYYDDKHDNPLYVRRHHTCSNQQVALIHENIIEWSSGKFSSWIDQNQVGVFNHRALHDQEDATKARELLNEMIALVTRKLGVPQIA
;
A
#
# COMPACT_ATOMS: atom_id res chain seq x y z
N MET A 1 -45.71 -35.43 -0.71
CA MET A 1 -44.74 -35.07 0.34
C MET A 1 -43.51 -34.47 -0.35
N LEU A 2 -43.33 -33.16 -0.27
CA LEU A 2 -42.20 -32.46 -0.91
C LEU A 2 -40.92 -32.69 -0.10
N ASN A 3 -39.84 -33.03 -0.82
CA ASN A 3 -38.54 -33.45 -0.31
C ASN A 3 -37.82 -32.31 0.41
N ALA A 4 -37.63 -32.42 1.73
CA ALA A 4 -36.91 -31.46 2.58
C ALA A 4 -35.38 -31.54 2.45
N LYS A 5 -34.83 -31.62 1.23
CA LYS A 5 -33.38 -31.77 1.00
C LYS A 5 -32.71 -30.67 0.18
N ALA A 6 -33.40 -29.58 -0.10
CA ALA A 6 -32.86 -28.50 -0.93
C ALA A 6 -32.63 -27.17 -0.20
N ILE A 7 -32.54 -27.16 1.13
CA ILE A 7 -32.33 -25.93 1.90
C ILE A 7 -31.29 -26.17 2.98
N MET A 8 -30.00 -26.20 2.63
CA MET A 8 -28.91 -25.93 3.57
C MET A 8 -27.53 -25.77 2.91
N ILE A 9 -27.45 -25.20 1.70
CA ILE A 9 -26.18 -24.69 1.14
C ILE A 9 -26.44 -23.31 0.54
N SER A 10 -26.98 -22.40 1.33
CA SER A 10 -27.05 -20.97 0.98
C SER A 10 -26.68 -20.07 2.16
N GLY A 11 -26.43 -20.64 3.34
CA GLY A 11 -25.98 -19.94 4.54
C GLY A 11 -24.45 -19.96 4.76
N LEU A 12 -23.67 -20.60 3.88
CA LEU A 12 -22.21 -20.73 4.03
C LEU A 12 -21.40 -19.98 2.97
N LEU A 13 -22.03 -19.08 2.23
CA LEU A 13 -21.34 -17.97 1.57
C LEU A 13 -21.77 -16.71 2.31
N LEU A 14 -21.54 -16.71 3.63
CA LEU A 14 -21.34 -15.46 4.35
C LEU A 14 -20.28 -14.74 3.54
N ALA A 15 -20.75 -13.75 2.80
CA ALA A 15 -19.97 -12.74 2.15
C ALA A 15 -19.18 -12.03 3.26
N THR A 16 -18.09 -12.66 3.71
CA THR A 16 -16.95 -11.93 4.20
C THR A 16 -16.45 -11.20 2.97
N LYS A 17 -17.08 -10.07 2.67
CA LYS A 17 -16.40 -8.97 2.01
C LYS A 17 -15.24 -8.69 2.94
N VAL A 18 -14.12 -9.38 2.72
CA VAL A 18 -12.84 -8.98 3.29
C VAL A 18 -12.69 -7.57 2.78
N SER A 19 -12.95 -6.60 3.66
CA SER A 19 -12.81 -5.19 3.30
C SER A 19 -11.39 -5.05 2.80
N ALA A 20 -11.28 -4.64 1.53
CA ALA A 20 -10.00 -4.46 0.91
C ALA A 20 -9.47 -3.11 1.37
N GLY A 21 -8.26 -3.14 1.93
CA GLY A 21 -7.53 -1.94 2.27
C GLY A 21 -6.82 -1.36 1.06
N LEU A 22 -6.47 -0.09 1.15
CA LEU A 22 -5.72 0.63 0.12
C LEU A 22 -4.33 0.97 0.63
N ILE A 23 -3.31 0.70 -0.17
CA ILE A 23 -1.97 1.23 0.05
C ILE A 23 -1.73 2.32 -0.96
N GLN A 24 -1.32 3.49 -0.50
CA GLN A 24 -0.82 4.58 -1.33
C GLN A 24 0.67 4.74 -1.09
N TYR A 25 1.48 4.40 -2.08
CA TYR A 25 2.90 4.71 -2.11
C TYR A 25 3.07 6.11 -2.70
N SER A 26 3.83 7.00 -2.05
CA SER A 26 4.05 8.36 -2.54
C SER A 26 5.48 8.83 -2.24
N VAL A 27 6.18 9.34 -3.26
CA VAL A 27 7.51 9.93 -3.10
C VAL A 27 7.43 11.41 -3.48
N TYR A 28 8.01 12.24 -2.61
CA TYR A 28 8.02 13.70 -2.65
C TYR A 28 9.32 14.17 -3.31
N TYR A 29 9.22 15.08 -4.27
CA TYR A 29 10.36 15.77 -4.88
C TYR A 29 9.96 17.19 -5.25
N ASP A 30 10.93 18.10 -5.29
CA ASP A 30 10.69 19.48 -5.73
C ASP A 30 11.13 19.62 -7.19
N ASP A 31 10.37 20.37 -8.00
CA ASP A 31 10.84 20.75 -9.33
C ASP A 31 11.91 21.85 -9.27
N LYS A 32 12.43 22.30 -10.42
CA LYS A 32 13.45 23.38 -10.47
C LYS A 32 12.97 24.73 -9.93
N HIS A 33 11.70 24.85 -9.58
CA HIS A 33 11.08 26.07 -9.07
C HIS A 33 10.59 25.88 -7.62
N ASP A 34 11.10 24.87 -6.91
CA ASP A 34 10.71 24.52 -5.54
C ASP A 34 9.20 24.22 -5.40
N ASN A 35 8.54 23.80 -6.48
CA ASN A 35 7.15 23.34 -6.40
C ASN A 35 7.14 21.86 -6.02
N PRO A 36 6.41 21.49 -4.95
CA PRO A 36 6.34 20.10 -4.52
C PRO A 36 5.54 19.27 -5.53
N LEU A 37 6.16 18.21 -6.02
CA LEU A 37 5.58 17.21 -6.91
C LEU A 37 5.65 15.81 -6.28
N TYR A 38 4.77 14.94 -6.78
CA TYR A 38 4.64 13.57 -6.27
C TYR A 38 4.66 12.54 -7.39
N VAL A 39 5.35 11.43 -7.14
CA VAL A 39 5.13 10.18 -7.87
C VAL A 39 4.40 9.22 -6.94
N ARG A 40 3.22 8.72 -7.37
CA ARG A 40 2.35 7.87 -6.55
C ARG A 40 1.92 6.60 -7.25
N ARG A 41 1.66 5.55 -6.47
CA ARG A 41 1.00 4.32 -6.92
C ARG A 41 0.05 3.81 -5.86
N HIS A 42 -1.10 3.30 -6.29
CA HIS A 42 -2.08 2.67 -5.41
C HIS A 42 -2.04 1.15 -5.58
N HIS A 43 -2.27 0.42 -4.49
CA HIS A 43 -2.38 -1.04 -4.49
C HIS A 43 -3.46 -1.47 -3.49
N THR A 44 -4.29 -2.42 -3.87
CA THR A 44 -5.32 -2.98 -2.99
C THR A 44 -4.73 -4.15 -2.21
N CYS A 45 -4.93 -4.18 -0.90
CA CYS A 45 -4.45 -5.24 -0.02
C CYS A 45 -5.56 -5.67 0.97
N SER A 46 -5.30 -6.64 1.83
CA SER A 46 -6.22 -6.92 2.95
C SER A 46 -6.06 -5.85 4.04
N ASN A 47 -7.11 -5.62 4.85
CA ASN A 47 -7.01 -4.72 6.00
C ASN A 47 -5.91 -5.12 7.00
N GLN A 48 -5.59 -6.42 7.12
CA GLN A 48 -4.48 -6.90 7.95
C GLN A 48 -3.12 -6.43 7.41
N GLN A 49 -2.96 -6.38 6.08
CA GLN A 49 -1.73 -5.88 5.45
C GLN A 49 -1.57 -4.37 5.65
N VAL A 50 -2.67 -3.60 5.69
CA VAL A 50 -2.63 -2.16 6.01
C VAL A 50 -1.99 -1.93 7.39
N ALA A 51 -2.49 -2.63 8.42
CA ALA A 51 -1.97 -2.53 9.78
C ALA A 51 -0.50 -2.96 9.87
N LEU A 52 -0.16 -4.11 9.27
CA LEU A 52 1.22 -4.61 9.24
C LEU A 52 2.20 -3.62 8.61
N ILE A 53 1.84 -2.99 7.49
CA ILE A 53 2.69 -1.99 6.86
C ILE A 53 2.86 -0.79 7.80
N HIS A 54 1.76 -0.27 8.36
CA HIS A 54 1.81 0.92 9.20
C HIS A 54 2.74 0.74 10.41
N GLU A 55 2.60 -0.39 11.11
CA GLU A 55 3.36 -0.72 12.32
C GLU A 55 4.85 -0.94 12.06
N ASN A 56 5.23 -1.39 10.86
CA ASN A 56 6.57 -1.93 10.62
C ASN A 56 7.39 -1.17 9.58
N ILE A 57 6.82 -0.25 8.80
CA ILE A 57 7.53 0.33 7.65
C ILE A 57 8.82 1.08 8.03
N ILE A 58 8.83 1.73 9.19
CA ILE A 58 10.01 2.44 9.70
C ILE A 58 11.14 1.44 9.97
N GLU A 59 10.85 0.33 10.64
CA GLU A 59 11.84 -0.72 10.90
C GLU A 59 12.28 -1.41 9.60
N TRP A 60 11.32 -1.85 8.77
CA TRP A 60 11.59 -2.54 7.50
C TRP A 60 12.47 -1.73 6.55
N SER A 61 12.34 -0.41 6.60
CA SER A 61 13.09 0.52 5.76
C SER A 61 14.32 1.13 6.45
N SER A 62 14.65 0.71 7.67
CA SER A 62 15.73 1.30 8.48
C SER A 62 15.60 2.83 8.60
N GLY A 63 14.37 3.31 8.79
CA GLY A 63 14.03 4.72 8.95
C GLY A 63 13.92 5.51 7.64
N LYS A 64 14.07 4.87 6.47
CA LYS A 64 14.00 5.55 5.17
C LYS A 64 12.60 5.98 4.77
N PHE A 65 11.58 5.21 5.15
CA PHE A 65 10.18 5.48 4.84
C PHE A 65 9.34 5.50 6.12
N SER A 66 8.25 6.26 6.06
CA SER A 66 7.25 6.35 7.12
C SER A 66 5.87 6.11 6.57
N SER A 67 4.89 6.01 7.46
CA SER A 67 3.51 5.85 7.06
C SER A 67 2.54 6.70 7.87
N TRP A 68 1.35 6.86 7.30
CA TRP A 68 0.15 7.33 7.98
C TRP A 68 -0.98 6.36 7.66
N ILE A 69 -1.97 6.25 8.54
CA ILE A 69 -3.13 5.36 8.38
C ILE A 69 -4.42 6.16 8.52
N ASP A 70 -5.40 5.87 7.67
CA ASP A 70 -6.75 6.42 7.75
C ASP A 70 -7.78 5.38 7.32
N GLN A 71 -8.74 5.07 8.19
CA GLN A 71 -9.79 4.06 8.03
C GLN A 71 -9.30 2.71 7.48
N ASN A 72 -9.26 2.56 6.16
CA ASN A 72 -8.84 1.35 5.45
C ASN A 72 -7.64 1.59 4.53
N GLN A 73 -6.92 2.71 4.70
CA GLN A 73 -5.82 3.13 3.85
C GLN A 73 -4.55 3.31 4.67
N VAL A 74 -3.41 2.88 4.12
CA VAL A 74 -2.08 3.28 4.59
C VAL A 74 -1.37 4.05 3.50
N GLY A 75 -0.86 5.23 3.82
CA GLY A 75 0.07 5.96 2.97
C GLY A 75 1.49 5.69 3.41
N VAL A 76 2.37 5.32 2.47
CA VAL A 76 3.82 5.14 2.71
C VAL A 76 4.58 6.21 1.93
N PHE A 77 5.48 6.91 2.60
CA PHE A 77 6.19 8.04 2.02
C PHE A 77 7.63 8.18 2.50
N ASN A 78 8.46 8.86 1.71
CA ASN A 78 9.82 9.24 2.09
C ASN A 78 9.82 10.65 2.69
N HIS A 79 10.43 10.81 3.87
CA HIS A 79 10.52 12.12 4.55
C HIS A 79 11.57 13.07 3.96
N ARG A 80 12.59 12.54 3.27
CA ARG A 80 13.58 13.37 2.61
C ARG A 80 12.98 13.78 1.28
N ALA A 81 12.43 15.00 1.20
CA ALA A 81 12.15 15.53 -0.12
C ALA A 81 13.48 15.55 -0.89
N LEU A 82 13.39 15.16 -2.16
CA LEU A 82 14.51 15.29 -3.08
C LEU A 82 14.62 16.78 -3.44
N HIS A 83 15.21 17.56 -2.53
CA HIS A 83 15.16 19.03 -2.54
C HIS A 83 16.02 19.70 -3.60
N ASP A 84 16.83 18.96 -4.36
CA ASP A 84 17.85 19.57 -5.22
C ASP A 84 17.78 19.14 -6.70
N GLN A 85 16.77 18.37 -7.09
CA GLN A 85 16.70 17.85 -8.46
C GLN A 85 15.25 17.71 -8.95
N GLU A 86 15.04 18.08 -10.21
CA GLU A 86 13.84 17.81 -11.02
C GLU A 86 13.68 16.30 -11.30
N ASP A 87 13.89 15.46 -10.30
CA ASP A 87 14.25 14.07 -10.49
C ASP A 87 13.07 13.15 -10.25
N ALA A 88 12.07 13.33 -11.11
CA ALA A 88 10.98 12.39 -11.26
C ALA A 88 11.49 10.96 -11.51
N THR A 89 12.68 10.80 -12.10
CA THR A 89 13.32 9.49 -12.29
C THR A 89 13.74 8.89 -10.95
N LYS A 90 14.44 9.63 -10.11
CA LYS A 90 14.80 9.21 -8.74
C LYS A 90 13.57 8.98 -7.88
N ALA A 91 12.55 9.82 -7.99
CA ALA A 91 11.30 9.61 -7.30
C ALA A 91 10.63 8.29 -7.72
N ARG A 92 10.69 7.93 -9.01
CA ARG A 92 10.23 6.61 -9.51
C ARG A 92 11.10 5.46 -9.03
N GLU A 93 12.42 5.62 -8.98
CA GLU A 93 13.32 4.59 -8.42
C GLU A 93 13.02 4.32 -6.95
N LEU A 94 12.87 5.37 -6.14
CA LEU A 94 12.51 5.26 -4.73
C LEU A 94 11.12 4.64 -4.53
N LEU A 95 10.16 5.00 -5.40
CA LEU A 95 8.84 4.39 -5.39
C LEU A 95 8.94 2.88 -5.65
N ASN A 96 9.72 2.46 -6.65
CA ASN A 96 9.92 1.05 -6.97
C ASN A 96 10.64 0.30 -5.84
N GLU A 97 11.62 0.92 -5.19
CA GLU A 97 12.31 0.38 -4.02
C GLU A 97 11.33 0.17 -2.84
N MET A 98 10.50 1.17 -2.56
CA MET A 98 9.47 1.11 -1.52
C MET A 98 8.46 -0.02 -1.77
N ILE A 99 7.97 -0.15 -3.00
CA ILE A 99 7.08 -1.24 -3.41
C ILE A 99 7.78 -2.58 -3.25
N ALA A 100 9.01 -2.73 -3.76
CA ALA A 100 9.77 -3.97 -3.66
C ALA A 100 9.99 -4.40 -2.20
N LEU A 101 10.28 -3.43 -1.31
CA LEU A 101 10.41 -3.68 0.13
C LEU A 101 9.11 -4.24 0.72
N VAL A 102 7.97 -3.56 0.51
CA VAL A 102 6.68 -3.97 1.08
C VAL A 102 6.24 -5.32 0.52
N THR A 103 6.31 -5.51 -0.80
CA THR A 103 6.05 -6.80 -1.46
C THR A 103 6.87 -7.93 -0.83
N ARG A 104 8.19 -7.74 -0.69
CA ARG A 104 9.07 -8.75 -0.11
C ARG A 104 8.71 -9.09 1.33
N LYS A 105 8.28 -8.10 2.13
CA LYS A 105 7.90 -8.30 3.53
C LYS A 105 6.53 -8.96 3.70
N LEU A 106 5.59 -8.70 2.80
CA LEU A 106 4.26 -9.31 2.82
C LEU A 106 4.22 -10.70 2.17
N GLY A 107 5.26 -11.10 1.43
CA GLY A 107 5.30 -12.39 0.73
C GLY A 107 4.27 -12.52 -0.41
N VAL A 108 3.76 -11.39 -0.91
CA VAL A 108 2.79 -11.36 -2.01
C VAL A 108 3.53 -11.13 -3.32
N PRO A 109 3.29 -11.90 -4.40
CA PRO A 109 3.93 -11.67 -5.68
C PRO A 109 3.60 -10.27 -6.23
N GLN A 110 4.59 -9.58 -6.83
CA GLN A 110 4.34 -8.34 -7.56
C GLN A 110 3.42 -8.67 -8.75
N ILE A 111 2.18 -8.15 -8.72
CA ILE A 111 1.34 -8.16 -9.91
C ILE A 111 1.87 -7.01 -10.79
N ALA A 112 2.40 -7.40 -11.95
CA ALA A 112 2.97 -6.53 -12.97
C ALA A 112 1.94 -5.52 -13.51
#